data_AF-A0A7X9PHK0-F1
#
_entry.id   AF-A0A7X9PHK0-F1
#
_cell.length_a   1.000
_cell.length_b   1.000
_cell.length_c   1.000
_cell.angle_alpha   90.00
_cell.angle_beta   90.00
_cell.angle_gamma   90.00
#
_symmetry.space_group_name_H-M   'P 1'
#
loop_
_entity.id
_entity.type
_entity.pdbx_description
1 polymer ?
#
loop_
_entity_poly.entity_id
_entity_poly.type
_entity_poly.pdbx_seq_one_letter_code
_entity_poly.pdbx_strand_id
1 'polypeptide(L)' 'DKKEISTCTIITTAANEFIFPVHDRMPVILSPEREKIWLAGETNDVSVLKSVLKSYPSGEMDAKPGQGPGNVK' A
#
# COMPACT_ATOMS: atom_id res chain seq x y z
N ASP A 1 10.73 -19.52 -27.38
CA ASP A 1 10.85 -19.76 -25.93
C ASP A 1 9.92 -18.86 -25.15
N LYS A 2 9.01 -19.42 -24.35
CA LYS A 2 8.16 -18.64 -23.42
C LYS A 2 8.69 -18.86 -22.01
N LYS A 3 9.31 -17.83 -21.44
CA LYS A 3 9.74 -17.83 -20.04
C LYS A 3 8.63 -17.24 -19.19
N GLU A 4 8.24 -17.92 -18.12
CA GLU A 4 7.30 -17.35 -17.14
C GLU A 4 7.94 -16.15 -16.43
N ILE A 5 7.16 -15.08 -16.27
CA ILE A 5 7.59 -13.86 -15.58
C ILE A 5 6.67 -13.67 -14.37
N SER A 6 7.25 -13.72 -13.17
CA SER A 6 6.56 -13.36 -11.94
C SER A 6 6.61 -11.84 -11.76
N THR A 7 5.45 -11.20 -11.77
CA THR A 7 5.29 -9.77 -11.51
C THR A 7 4.24 -9.55 -10.43
N CYS A 8 4.23 -8.35 -9.84
CA CYS A 8 3.23 -7.95 -8.87
C CYS A 8 2.86 -6.48 -9.07
N THR A 9 1.81 -6.04 -8.39
CA THR A 9 1.38 -4.65 -8.37
C THR A 9 1.13 -4.20 -6.93
N ILE A 10 1.31 -2.90 -6.68
CA ILE A 10 1.01 -2.29 -5.38
C ILE A 10 -0.47 -1.88 -5.39
N ILE A 11 -1.23 -2.35 -4.40
CA ILE A 11 -2.61 -1.91 -4.19
C ILE A 11 -2.58 -0.48 -3.62
N THR A 12 -3.35 0.39 -4.24
CA THR A 12 -3.48 1.80 -3.84
C THR A 12 -4.91 2.14 -3.43
N THR A 13 -5.05 3.11 -2.55
CA THR A 13 -6.30 3.68 -2.03
C THR A 13 -6.31 5.20 -2.26
N ALA A 14 -7.43 5.86 -1.96
CA ALA A 14 -7.47 7.32 -1.87
C ALA A 14 -6.50 7.82 -0.78
N ALA A 15 -5.82 8.93 -1.03
CA ALA A 15 -4.95 9.55 -0.04
C ALA A 15 -5.72 9.96 1.23
N ASN A 16 -5.07 9.83 2.38
CA ASN A 16 -5.52 10.43 3.63
C ASN A 16 -5.19 11.95 3.65
N GLU A 17 -5.56 12.64 4.73
CA GLU A 17 -5.37 14.10 4.85
C GLU A 17 -3.90 14.51 4.81
N PHE A 18 -2.99 13.63 5.24
CA PHE A 18 -1.56 13.88 5.26
C PHE A 18 -0.93 13.78 3.86
N ILE A 19 -1.34 12.80 3.04
CA ILE A 19 -0.80 12.55 1.70
C ILE A 19 -1.50 13.37 0.62
N PHE A 20 -2.76 13.74 0.81
CA PHE A 20 -3.57 14.45 -0.19
C PHE A 20 -2.89 15.71 -0.77
N PRO A 21 -2.16 16.54 0.00
CA PRO A 21 -1.42 17.68 -0.55
C PRO A 21 -0.30 17.32 -1.53
N VAL A 22 0.17 16.07 -1.51
CA VAL A 22 1.22 15.54 -2.38
C VAL A 22 0.64 14.80 -3.58
N HIS A 23 -0.36 13.93 -3.36
CA HIS A 23 -1.04 13.16 -4.40
C HIS A 23 -2.41 12.66 -3.91
N ASP A 24 -3.35 12.43 -4.82
CA ASP A 24 -4.70 11.90 -4.53
C ASP A 24 -4.74 10.39 -4.22
N ARG A 25 -3.63 9.66 -4.38
CA ARG A 25 -3.51 8.22 -4.19
C ARG A 25 -2.40 7.93 -3.20
N MET A 26 -2.58 6.88 -2.41
CA MET A 26 -1.54 6.35 -1.53
C MET A 26 -1.51 4.82 -1.59
N PRO A 27 -0.35 4.19 -1.36
CA PRO A 27 -0.31 2.74 -1.18
C PRO A 27 -1.15 2.34 0.05
N VAL A 28 -1.74 1.15 0.00
CA VAL A 28 -2.27 0.52 1.22
C VAL A 28 -1.08 0.12 2.10
N ILE A 29 -1.01 0.68 3.29
CA ILE A 29 0.00 0.34 4.30
C ILE A 29 -0.72 -0.45 5.39
N LEU A 30 -0.23 -1.67 5.67
CA LEU A 30 -0.83 -2.56 6.66
C LEU A 30 -0.12 -2.39 8.01
N SER A 31 -0.88 -2.42 9.11
CA SER A 31 -0.31 -2.64 10.43
C SER A 31 0.10 -4.12 10.58
N PRO A 32 0.98 -4.46 11.54
CA PRO A 32 1.38 -5.85 11.77
C PRO A 32 0.20 -6.82 11.99
N GLU A 33 -0.89 -6.36 12.61
CA GLU A 33 -2.10 -7.15 12.83
C GLU A 33 -2.86 -7.39 11.53
N ARG A 34 -2.96 -6.36 10.67
CA ARG A 34 -3.66 -6.44 9.38
C ARG A 34 -2.89 -7.26 8.36
N GLU A 35 -1.55 -7.24 8.42
CA GLU A 35 -0.69 -8.09 7.59
C GLU A 35 -0.98 -9.57 7.82
N LYS A 36 -1.16 -9.99 9.08
CA LYS A 36 -1.51 -11.39 9.40
C LYS A 36 -2.81 -11.82 8.72
N ILE A 37 -3.81 -10.94 8.68
CA ILE A 37 -5.09 -11.19 7.99
C ILE A 37 -4.86 -11.26 6.47
N TRP A 38 -4.05 -10.35 5.91
CA TRP A 38 -3.73 -10.33 4.48
C TRP A 38 -3.02 -11.61 4.01
N LEU A 39 -2.10 -12.14 4.81
CA LEU A 39 -1.32 -13.34 4.50
C LEU A 39 -1.98 -14.65 4.93
N ALA A 40 -3.13 -14.61 5.62
CA ALA A 40 -3.75 -15.78 6.24
C ALA A 40 -4.17 -16.88 5.26
N GLY A 41 -4.17 -16.64 3.94
CA GLY A 41 -4.27 -17.65 2.88
C GLY A 41 -5.58 -18.45 2.77
N GLU A 42 -6.37 -18.51 3.84
CA GLU A 42 -7.58 -19.32 3.97
C GLU A 42 -8.86 -18.49 3.89
N THR A 43 -8.75 -17.17 3.98
CA THR A 43 -9.90 -16.26 3.84
C THR A 43 -10.18 -15.98 2.36
N ASN A 44 -10.96 -16.86 1.72
CA ASN A 44 -11.63 -16.54 0.44
C ASN A 44 -12.75 -15.50 0.60
N ASP A 45 -12.96 -15.00 1.83
CA ASP A 45 -13.90 -13.92 2.10
C ASP A 45 -13.30 -12.56 1.70
N VAL A 46 -13.71 -12.11 0.52
CA VAL A 46 -13.36 -10.80 -0.02
C VAL A 46 -13.71 -9.64 0.93
N SER A 47 -14.74 -9.79 1.77
CA SER A 47 -15.12 -8.74 2.72
C SER A 47 -14.06 -8.53 3.80
N VAL A 48 -13.45 -9.62 4.28
CA VAL A 48 -12.35 -9.60 5.25
C VAL A 48 -11.12 -8.93 4.64
N LEU A 49 -10.75 -9.30 3.40
CA LEU A 49 -9.63 -8.67 2.70
C LEU A 49 -9.87 -7.18 2.46
N LYS A 50 -11.06 -6.78 2.02
CA LYS A 50 -11.40 -5.35 1.87
C LYS A 50 -11.33 -4.57 3.18
N SER A 51 -11.54 -5.22 4.33
CA SER A 51 -11.48 -4.55 5.64
C SER A 51 -10.08 -4.04 6.00
N VAL A 52 -9.04 -4.67 5.46
CA VAL A 52 -7.63 -4.30 5.71
C VAL A 52 -7.04 -3.39 4.62
N LEU A 53 -7.66 -3.31 3.44
CA LEU A 53 -7.25 -2.46 2.31
C LEU A 53 -7.77 -1.01 2.46
N LYS A 54 -7.25 -0.28 3.45
CA LYS A 54 -7.66 1.09 3.78
C LYS A 54 -6.47 2.03 3.85
N SER A 55 -6.74 3.34 3.76
CA SER A 55 -5.74 4.39 3.96
C SER A 55 -5.14 4.31 5.36
N TYR A 56 -3.83 4.53 5.46
CA TYR A 56 -3.13 4.51 6.74
C TYR A 56 -3.54 5.73 7.59
N PRO A 57 -3.55 5.65 8.93
CA PRO A 57 -3.87 6.80 9.78
C PRO A 57 -2.91 7.97 9.54
N SER A 58 -3.44 9.15 9.24
CA SER A 58 -2.64 10.35 8.94
C SER A 58 -1.77 10.80 10.12
N GLY A 59 -2.27 10.68 11.35
CA GLY A 59 -1.53 11.03 12.57
C GLY A 59 -0.35 10.10 12.91
N GLU A 60 -0.18 9.00 12.19
CA GLU A 60 0.93 8.06 12.36
C GLU A 60 1.97 8.18 11.22
N MET A 61 1.84 9.19 10.37
CA MET A 61 2.75 9.44 9.27
C MET A 61 3.64 10.65 9.56
N ASP A 62 4.87 10.59 9.08
CA ASP A 62 5.80 11.71 9.03
C ASP A 62 6.49 11.74 7.67
N ALA A 63 6.86 12.94 7.23
CA ALA A 63 7.52 13.15 5.95
C ALA A 63 8.51 14.31 6.04
N LYS A 64 9.61 14.15 5.31
CA LYS A 64 10.60 15.20 5.08
C LYS A 64 10.84 15.34 3.58
N PRO A 65 11.21 16.53 3.08
CA PRO A 65 11.59 16.71 1.69
C PRO A 65 12.66 15.68 1.28
N GLY A 66 12.37 14.92 0.23
CA GLY A 66 13.35 14.03 -0.39
C GLY A 66 14.22 14.81 -1.37
N GLN A 67 15.51 14.53 -1.39
CA GLN A 67 16.29 14.74 -2.60
C GLN A 67 15.88 13.59 -3.51
N GLY A 68 15.04 13.86 -4.52
CA GLY A 68 14.53 12.83 -5.43
C GLY A 68 15.66 11.92 -5.92
N PRO A 69 15.37 10.68 -6.35
CA PRO A 69 16.43 9.75 -6.72
C PRO A 69 17.24 10.39 -7.84
N GLY A 70 18.47 10.82 -7.52
CA GLY A 70 19.38 11.37 -8.51
C GLY A 70 19.46 10.35 -9.63
N ASN A 71 18.98 10.72 -10.83
CA ASN A 71 18.78 9.87 -12.01
C ASN A 71 18.91 8.37 -11.73
N VAL A 72 17.77 7.69 -11.56
CA VAL A 72 17.73 6.23 -11.66
C VAL A 72 18.26 5.87 -13.05
N LYS A 73 19.43 5.24 -13.11
CA LYS A 73 20.06 4.79 -14.36
C LYS A 73 19.19 3.78 -15.08
#